data_AF-A0A7C3FDE2-F1
#
_entry.id   AF-A0A7C3FDE2-F1
#
_cell.length_a   1.000
_cell.length_b   1.000
_cell.length_c   1.000
_cell.angle_alpha   90.00
_cell.angle_beta   90.00
_cell.angle_gamma   90.00
#
_symmetry.space_group_name_H-M   'P 1'
#
loop_
_entity.id
_entity.type
_entity.pdbx_description
1 polymer ?
#
loop_
_entity_poly.entity_id
_entity_poly.type
_entity_poly.pdbx_seq_one_letter_code
_entity_poly.pdbx_strand_id
1 'polypeptide(L)'
;MELLPRLELGLWNGWILLASYNAVYGILLLIFKRQVVARLYDRSKWSRKERQLSAGGKIFILAWFVLAIFTPLYTQHTVFTLGLILWFLGLVGFVVALLNFNARPLD
;
A
#
# COMPACT_ATOMS: atom_id res chain seq x y z
N MET A 1 -24.42 8.02 -2.09
CA MET A 1 -23.14 7.48 -1.57
C MET A 1 -23.30 7.35 -0.07
N GLU A 2 -23.12 6.15 0.49
CA GLU A 2 -23.16 5.94 1.93
C GLU A 2 -21.81 6.37 2.54
N LEU A 3 -21.81 6.91 3.77
CA LEU A 3 -20.59 7.37 4.45
C LEU A 3 -19.68 6.19 4.83
N LEU A 4 -20.28 5.05 5.17
CA LEU A 4 -19.60 3.80 5.45
C LEU A 4 -20.11 2.74 4.47
N PRO A 5 -19.22 1.98 3.81
CA PRO A 5 -19.63 0.89 2.96
C PRO A 5 -20.25 -0.23 3.81
N ARG A 6 -21.18 -0.98 3.22
CA ARG A 6 -21.60 -2.26 3.78
C ARG A 6 -20.41 -3.21 3.75
N LEU A 7 -19.97 -3.63 4.92
CA LEU A 7 -18.88 -4.58 5.08
C LEU A 7 -19.42 -5.99 4.98
N GLU A 8 -18.88 -6.76 4.06
CA GLU A 8 -19.32 -8.12 3.76
C GLU A 8 -18.11 -9.03 3.60
N LEU A 9 -18.26 -10.31 3.98
CA LEU A 9 -17.27 -11.34 3.65
C LEU A 9 -17.49 -11.78 2.21
N GLY A 10 -16.55 -11.44 1.33
CA GLY A 10 -16.67 -11.73 -0.09
C GLY A 10 -15.32 -12.01 -0.75
N LEU A 11 -15.34 -12.86 -1.76
CA LEU A 11 -14.18 -13.05 -2.63
C LEU A 11 -13.95 -11.81 -3.51
N TRP A 12 -15.01 -11.05 -3.81
CA TRP A 12 -14.97 -9.87 -4.68
C TRP A 12 -14.94 -8.54 -3.93
N ASN A 13 -13.93 -8.40 -3.06
CA ASN A 13 -13.77 -7.23 -2.22
C ASN A 13 -12.44 -6.50 -2.50
N GLY A 14 -12.27 -5.33 -1.91
CA GLY A 14 -11.08 -4.50 -2.05
C GLY A 14 -9.77 -5.15 -1.60
N TRP A 15 -9.83 -6.28 -0.87
CA TRP A 15 -8.64 -7.07 -0.56
C TRP A 15 -7.91 -7.53 -1.83
N ILE A 16 -8.58 -7.69 -2.98
CA ILE A 16 -7.92 -8.06 -4.24
C ILE A 16 -6.89 -7.01 -4.65
N LEU A 17 -7.28 -5.73 -4.64
CA LEU A 17 -6.39 -4.63 -4.98
C LEU A 17 -5.27 -4.50 -3.94
N LEU A 18 -5.61 -4.65 -2.66
CA LEU A 18 -4.63 -4.62 -1.59
C LEU A 18 -3.59 -5.75 -1.71
N ALA A 19 -4.05 -6.98 -1.96
CA ALA A 19 -3.20 -8.15 -2.12
C ALA A 19 -2.32 -8.01 -3.36
N SER A 20 -2.86 -7.48 -4.46
CA SER A 20 -2.11 -7.22 -5.69
C SER A 20 -0.98 -6.21 -5.46
N TYR A 21 -1.27 -5.10 -4.77
CA TYR A 21 -0.24 -4.12 -4.38
C TYR A 21 0.85 -4.76 -3.50
N ASN A 22 0.45 -5.51 -2.47
CA ASN A 22 1.42 -6.15 -1.56
C ASN A 22 2.22 -7.26 -2.24
N ALA A 23 1.63 -7.98 -3.21
CA ALA A 23 2.33 -8.99 -4.00
C ALA A 23 3.42 -8.34 -4.86
N VAL A 24 3.10 -7.26 -5.59
CA VAL A 24 4.10 -6.51 -6.35
C VAL A 24 5.20 -5.98 -5.44
N TYR A 25 4.84 -5.39 -4.30
CA TYR A 25 5.81 -4.90 -3.34
C TYR A 25 6.72 -6.03 -2.81
N GLY A 26 6.13 -7.14 -2.38
CA GLY A 26 6.86 -8.30 -1.87
C GLY A 26 7.81 -8.89 -2.90
N ILE A 27 7.38 -9.03 -4.16
CA ILE A 27 8.21 -9.50 -5.27
C ILE A 27 9.42 -8.57 -5.47
N LEU A 28 9.21 -7.25 -5.47
CA LEU A 28 10.32 -6.29 -5.60
C LEU A 28 11.33 -6.43 -4.45
N LEU A 29 10.85 -6.58 -3.21
CA LEU A 29 11.73 -6.78 -2.06
C LEU A 29 12.52 -8.09 -2.13
N LEU A 30 11.94 -9.15 -2.69
CA LEU A 30 12.64 -10.43 -2.91
C LEU A 30 13.73 -10.33 -3.98
N ILE A 31 13.52 -9.49 -4.99
CA ILE A 31 14.49 -9.24 -6.07
C ILE A 31 15.64 -8.33 -5.59
N PHE A 32 15.33 -7.37 -4.72
CA PHE A 32 16.33 -6.40 -4.26
C PHE A 32 17.40 -7.04 -3.37
N LYS A 33 18.62 -6.49 -3.42
CA LYS A 33 19.71 -6.91 -2.54
C LYS A 33 19.32 -6.67 -1.08
N ARG A 34 19.66 -7.59 -0.18
CA ARG A 34 19.34 -7.51 1.26
C ARG A 34 19.76 -6.19 1.90
N GLN A 35 20.89 -5.61 1.49
CA GLN A 35 21.37 -4.30 1.97
C GLN A 35 20.45 -3.14 1.56
N VAL A 36 19.91 -3.16 0.34
CA VAL A 36 18.93 -2.17 -0.14
C VAL A 36 17.64 -2.28 0.66
N VAL A 37 17.17 -3.51 0.90
CA VAL A 37 15.99 -3.75 1.74
C VAL A 37 16.23 -3.26 3.18
N ALA A 38 17.40 -3.54 3.76
CA ALA A 38 17.75 -3.04 5.09
C ALA A 38 17.75 -1.50 5.15
N ARG A 39 18.30 -0.84 4.11
CA ARG A 39 18.27 0.62 3.98
C ARG A 39 16.84 1.17 3.88
N LEU A 40 15.96 0.50 3.13
CA LEU A 40 14.56 0.90 2.99
C LEU A 40 13.82 0.89 4.33
N TYR A 41 14.16 -0.04 5.21
CA TYR A 41 13.54 -0.19 6.53
C TYR A 41 14.33 0.45 7.67
N ASP A 42 15.42 1.17 7.38
CA ASP A 42 16.22 1.79 8.43
C ASP A 42 15.45 2.94 9.11
N ARG A 43 15.40 2.87 10.44
CA ARG A 43 14.76 3.87 11.32
C ARG A 43 15.71 4.39 12.39
N SER A 44 17.01 4.08 12.26
CA SER A 44 18.05 4.49 13.21
C SER A 44 18.04 6.01 13.44
N LYS A 45 17.84 6.78 12.37
CA LYS A 45 17.84 8.26 12.38
C LYS A 45 16.52 8.91 12.77
N TRP A 46 15.48 8.14 13.10
CA TRP A 46 14.17 8.71 13.44
C TRP A 46 14.17 9.33 14.84
N SER A 47 13.68 10.57 14.93
CA SER A 47 13.37 11.25 16.17
C SER A 47 12.24 10.58 16.94
N ARG A 48 12.13 10.89 18.24
CA ARG A 48 11.07 10.37 19.12
C ARG A 48 9.66 10.74 18.61
N LYS A 49 9.51 11.94 18.03
CA LYS A 49 8.25 12.43 17.46
C LYS A 49 7.85 11.65 16.21
N GLU A 50 8.78 11.39 15.30
CA GLU A 50 8.50 10.59 14.08
C GLU A 50 8.09 9.15 14.42
N ARG A 51 8.73 8.55 15.43
CA ARG A 51 8.36 7.22 15.92
C ARG A 51 6.94 7.20 16.49
N GLN A 52 6.55 8.21 17.27
CA GLN A 52 5.20 8.33 17.83
C GLN A 52 4.15 8.57 16.74
N LEU A 53 4.43 9.46 15.78
CA LEU A 53 3.54 9.72 14.65
C LEU A 53 3.35 8.47 13.80
N SER A 54 4.43 7.74 13.52
CA SER A 54 4.36 6.46 12.80
C SER A 54 3.53 5.42 13.56
N ALA A 55 3.67 5.34 14.90
CA ALA A 55 2.87 4.44 15.70
C ALA A 55 1.37 4.79 15.65
N GLY A 56 1.02 6.08 15.75
CA GLY A 56 -0.35 6.56 15.60
C GLY A 56 -0.92 6.27 14.20
N GLY A 57 -0.12 6.50 13.15
CA GLY A 57 -0.50 6.22 11.77
C GLY A 57 -0.83 4.75 11.51
N LYS A 58 -0.19 3.81 12.21
CA LYS A 58 -0.50 2.37 12.07
C LYS A 58 -1.92 2.02 12.48
N ILE A 59 -2.47 2.69 13.50
CA ILE A 59 -3.86 2.45 13.94
C ILE A 59 -4.83 2.85 12.82
N PHE A 60 -4.58 4.01 12.21
CA PHE A 60 -5.38 4.49 11.08
C PHE A 60 -5.27 3.54 9.88
N ILE A 61 -4.06 3.08 9.55
CA ILE A 61 -3.84 2.11 8.47
C ILE A 61 -4.57 0.79 8.75
N LEU A 62 -4.59 0.31 9.99
CA LEU A 62 -5.30 -0.91 10.36
C LEU A 62 -6.82 -0.77 10.17
N ALA A 63 -7.39 0.36 10.60
CA ALA A 63 -8.79 0.66 10.36
C ALA A 63 -9.10 0.72 8.86
N TRP A 64 -8.23 1.36 8.08
CA TRP A 64 -8.35 1.41 6.62
C TRP A 64 -8.27 0.01 5.98
N PHE A 65 -7.40 -0.89 6.47
CA PHE A 65 -7.34 -2.27 5.99
C PHE A 65 -8.64 -3.03 6.24
N VAL A 66 -9.24 -2.91 7.42
CA VAL A 66 -10.54 -3.54 7.71
C VAL A 66 -11.58 -3.08 6.70
N LEU A 67 -11.67 -1.76 6.46
CA LEU A 67 -12.61 -1.22 5.47
C LEU A 67 -12.29 -1.75 4.05
N ALA A 68 -11.05 -1.66 3.60
CA ALA A 68 -10.66 -2.08 2.26
C ALA A 68 -10.89 -3.58 2.03
N ILE A 69 -10.64 -4.42 3.03
CA ILE A 69 -10.77 -5.88 2.93
C ILE A 69 -12.23 -6.31 2.86
N PHE A 70 -13.11 -5.69 3.64
CA PHE A 70 -14.51 -6.09 3.71
C PHE A 70 -15.44 -5.27 2.81
N THR A 71 -14.95 -4.27 2.09
CA THR A 71 -15.78 -3.51 1.14
C THR A 71 -15.91 -4.26 -0.19
N PRO A 72 -17.14 -4.57 -0.66
CA PRO A 72 -17.37 -5.15 -1.98
C PRO A 72 -16.97 -4.21 -3.12
N LEU A 73 -16.43 -4.76 -4.21
CA LEU A 73 -16.05 -3.98 -5.38
C LEU A 73 -17.24 -3.82 -6.34
N TYR A 74 -17.82 -2.63 -6.35
CA TYR A 74 -18.90 -2.26 -7.27
C TYR A 74 -18.34 -1.77 -8.62
N THR A 75 -18.10 -2.71 -9.53
CA THR A 75 -17.45 -2.44 -10.83
C THR A 75 -18.28 -1.64 -11.81
N GLN A 76 -19.60 -1.54 -11.60
CA GLN A 76 -20.53 -0.89 -12.53
C GLN A 76 -20.56 0.64 -12.41
N HIS A 77 -19.96 1.22 -11.37
CA HIS A 77 -19.96 2.66 -11.16
C HIS A 77 -18.74 3.34 -11.80
N THR A 78 -18.95 4.47 -12.48
CA THR A 78 -17.86 5.26 -13.08
C THR A 78 -16.78 5.67 -12.07
N VAL A 79 -17.17 5.95 -10.83
CA VAL A 79 -16.24 6.29 -9.73
C VAL A 79 -15.27 5.13 -9.46
N PHE A 80 -15.73 3.88 -9.57
CA PHE A 80 -14.85 2.72 -9.42
C PHE A 80 -13.80 2.69 -10.52
N THR A 81 -14.19 2.91 -11.78
CA THR A 81 -13.25 2.95 -12.91
C THR A 81 -12.21 4.05 -12.73
N LEU A 82 -12.63 5.26 -12.33
CA LEU A 82 -11.70 6.36 -12.04
C LEU A 82 -10.75 6.02 -10.89
N GLY A 83 -11.28 5.44 -9.81
CA GLY A 83 -10.48 4.98 -8.67
C GLY A 83 -9.48 3.90 -9.07
N LEU A 84 -9.85 2.98 -9.96
CA LEU A 84 -8.98 1.92 -10.46
C LEU A 84 -7.84 2.48 -11.32
N ILE A 85 -8.12 3.47 -12.19
CA ILE A 85 -7.09 4.16 -12.97
C ILE A 85 -6.09 4.85 -12.04
N LEU A 86 -6.59 5.60 -11.04
CA LEU A 86 -5.74 6.26 -10.06
C LEU A 86 -4.91 5.26 -9.25
N TRP A 87 -5.52 4.14 -8.84
CA TRP A 87 -4.83 3.06 -8.16
C TRP A 87 -3.69 2.49 -9.01
N PHE A 88 -3.93 2.25 -10.29
CA PHE A 88 -2.93 1.72 -11.21
C PHE A 88 -1.77 2.71 -11.44
N LEU A 89 -2.08 3.99 -11.65
CA LEU A 89 -1.05 5.04 -11.76
C LEU A 89 -0.21 5.14 -10.49
N GLY A 90 -0.84 5.05 -9.31
CA GLY A 90 -0.16 5.01 -8.02
C GLY A 90 0.77 3.80 -7.90
N LEU A 91 0.33 2.61 -8.33
CA LEU A 91 1.14 1.40 -8.35
C LEU A 91 2.36 1.55 -9.27
N VAL A 92 2.18 2.07 -10.49
CA VAL A 92 3.29 2.31 -11.43
C VAL A 92 4.30 3.29 -10.83
N GLY A 93 3.83 4.42 -10.29
CA GLY A 93 4.70 5.40 -9.64
C GLY A 93 5.48 4.79 -8.46
N PHE A 94 4.80 3.97 -7.65
CA PHE A 94 5.42 3.24 -6.55
C PHE A 94 6.52 2.27 -7.02
N VAL A 95 6.27 1.48 -8.05
CA VAL A 95 7.27 0.55 -8.63
C VAL A 95 8.47 1.33 -9.17
N VAL A 96 8.24 2.39 -9.94
CA VAL A 96 9.32 3.23 -10.48
C VAL A 96 10.16 3.84 -9.35
N ALA A 97 9.52 4.34 -8.29
CA ALA A 97 10.22 4.90 -7.14
C ALA A 97 11.10 3.85 -6.45
N LEU A 98 10.61 2.63 -6.26
CA LEU A 98 11.38 1.53 -5.66
C LEU A 98 12.55 1.09 -6.54
N LEU A 99 12.35 0.97 -7.84
CA LEU A 99 13.42 0.63 -8.78
C LEU A 99 14.52 1.71 -8.76
N ASN A 100 14.13 2.99 -8.76
CA ASN A 100 15.06 4.11 -8.62
C ASN A 100 15.80 4.07 -7.27
N PHE A 101 15.11 3.75 -6.18
CA PHE A 101 15.73 3.58 -4.87
C PHE A 101 16.74 2.44 -4.84
N ASN A 102 16.45 1.32 -5.51
CA ASN A 102 17.35 0.18 -5.63
C ASN A 102 18.58 0.48 -6.51
N ALA A 103 18.41 1.30 -7.56
CA ALA A 103 19.50 1.69 -8.45
C ALA A 103 20.48 2.69 -7.82
N ARG A 104 20.09 3.43 -6.77
CA ARG A 104 20.98 4.37 -6.08
C ARG A 104 22.10 3.63 -5.34
N PRO A 105 23.37 4.04 -5.51
CA PRO A 105 24.50 3.44 -4.82
C PRO A 105 24.33 3.49 -3.30
N LEU A 106 24.97 2.53 -2.63
CA LEU A 106 25.03 2.47 -1.18
C LEU A 106 26.24 3.33 -0.77
N ASP A 107 25.97 4.62 -0.53
CA ASP A 107 26.93 5.51 0.12
C ASP A 107 26.95 5.24 1.64
#